data_AF-A0A380TZL2-F1
#
_entry.id   AF-A0A380TZL2-F1
#
_cell.length_a   1.000
_cell.length_b   1.000
_cell.length_c   1.000
_cell.angle_alpha   90.00
_cell.angle_beta   90.00
_cell.angle_gamma   90.00
#
_symmetry.space_group_name_H-M   'P 1'
#
loop_
_entity.id
_entity.type
_entity.pdbx_description
1 polymer ?
#
loop_
_entity_poly.entity_id
_entity_poly.type
_entity_poly.pdbx_seq_one_letter_code
_entity_poly.pdbx_strand_id
1 'polypeptide(L)'
;MMNRTFSSTVQLSLFLCLSMCLGIGILRFSYTALLPSTREAYEWSHNFASLLGSANLLGYLIGAFWAMKLPQNAKMPIYIIFAALFGSISLFACAFSHFNEVWYLVWRIISGIGGGLLMILSPSIVAQCSELPHRFKINLIGFSGIGIGVLAATLFMPYLDRIAISSAWFILCGFAFVITWLLWILVRPFQKQLHSIPTSQPQTHTVNKIYYSLLIVYACSAFAYIPHSLFWIDYLSHVLTLNLYWINFNWILYGLGSALGAAIAYALARKFGNFHALKILYSVYIAAVFIAVLSFSPIFTLLSSFLTGLLNPAVVFLTSYTILQLYGLAYKKLWSMATLSFATVQLVGGLSFSTLQHLGWSYHFQFMLAAGVLGLGTLQLFYFTRRTSTSNPTTKKEAF
;
A
#
# COMPACT_ATOMS: atom_id res chain seq x y z
N MET A 1 -26.51 -17.36 -17.79
CA MET A 1 -25.50 -17.49 -16.70
C MET A 1 -24.24 -16.67 -16.98
N MET A 2 -23.68 -16.70 -18.21
CA MET A 2 -22.47 -15.94 -18.62
C MET A 2 -22.49 -14.42 -18.36
N ASN A 3 -23.62 -13.72 -18.57
CA ASN A 3 -23.68 -12.27 -18.33
C ASN A 3 -23.64 -11.88 -16.84
N ARG A 4 -24.03 -12.77 -15.92
CA ARG A 4 -23.98 -12.50 -14.47
C ARG A 4 -22.57 -12.64 -13.90
N THR A 5 -21.78 -13.61 -14.39
CA THR A 5 -20.41 -13.87 -13.90
C THR A 5 -19.42 -12.79 -14.36
N PHE A 6 -19.55 -12.34 -15.62
CA PHE A 6 -18.72 -11.25 -16.16
C PHE A 6 -18.98 -9.92 -15.43
N SER A 7 -20.25 -9.59 -15.19
CA SER A 7 -20.65 -8.39 -14.44
C SER A 7 -20.11 -8.40 -13.01
N SER A 8 -20.17 -9.55 -12.31
CA SER A 8 -19.60 -9.72 -10.97
C SER A 8 -18.09 -9.51 -10.93
N THR A 9 -17.35 -10.02 -11.92
CA THR A 9 -15.89 -9.87 -12.01
C THR A 9 -15.47 -8.41 -12.15
N VAL A 10 -16.15 -7.64 -13.00
CA VAL A 10 -15.88 -6.21 -13.18
C VAL A 10 -16.21 -5.43 -11.90
N GLN A 11 -17.35 -5.71 -11.27
CA GLN A 11 -17.74 -5.07 -10.01
C GLN A 11 -16.74 -5.35 -8.89
N LEU A 12 -16.27 -6.58 -8.73
CA LEU A 12 -15.26 -6.94 -7.72
C LEU A 12 -13.92 -6.26 -7.99
N SER A 13 -13.53 -6.15 -9.27
CA SER A 13 -12.32 -5.46 -9.68
C SER A 13 -12.38 -3.97 -9.35
N LEU A 14 -13.49 -3.30 -9.71
CA LEU A 14 -13.72 -1.90 -9.39
C LEU A 14 -13.80 -1.65 -7.89
N PHE A 15 -14.51 -2.51 -7.15
CA PHE A 15 -14.61 -2.42 -5.70
C PHE A 15 -13.24 -2.50 -5.02
N LEU A 16 -12.42 -3.46 -5.40
CA LEU A 16 -11.08 -3.60 -4.83
C LEU A 16 -10.19 -2.42 -5.24
N CYS A 17 -10.27 -1.99 -6.50
CA CYS A 17 -9.53 -0.85 -7.01
C CYS A 17 -9.84 0.42 -6.23
N LEU A 18 -11.12 0.73 -6.06
CA LEU A 18 -11.58 1.88 -5.30
C LEU A 18 -11.22 1.78 -3.81
N SER A 19 -11.28 0.58 -3.22
CA SER A 19 -10.86 0.37 -1.83
C SER A 19 -9.37 0.65 -1.63
N MET A 20 -8.52 0.17 -2.53
CA MET A 20 -7.07 0.39 -2.47
C MET A 20 -6.70 1.85 -2.80
N CYS A 21 -7.39 2.44 -3.77
CA CYS A 21 -7.28 3.85 -4.14
C CYS A 21 -7.57 4.75 -2.94
N LEU A 22 -8.71 4.55 -2.28
CA LEU A 22 -9.06 5.30 -1.07
C LEU A 22 -8.09 4.99 0.06
N GLY A 23 -8.01 3.72 0.47
CA GLY A 23 -7.34 3.33 1.72
C GLY A 23 -5.84 3.59 1.75
N ILE A 24 -5.15 3.39 0.63
CA ILE A 24 -3.70 3.56 0.54
C ILE A 24 -3.35 4.84 -0.21
N GLY A 25 -3.88 5.03 -1.41
CA GLY A 25 -3.54 6.20 -2.23
C GLY A 25 -3.98 7.51 -1.56
N ILE A 26 -5.28 7.64 -1.28
CA ILE A 26 -5.86 8.92 -0.85
C ILE A 26 -5.67 9.17 0.66
N LEU A 27 -6.05 8.22 1.53
CA LEU A 27 -6.01 8.43 3.00
C LEU A 27 -4.58 8.57 3.55
N ARG A 28 -3.63 7.86 2.95
CA ARG A 28 -2.24 7.85 3.40
C ARG A 28 -1.36 8.79 2.58
N PHE A 29 -1.19 8.54 1.29
CA PHE A 29 -0.16 9.21 0.48
C PHE A 29 -0.48 10.66 0.14
N SER A 30 -1.75 11.09 0.17
CA SER A 30 -2.07 12.50 -0.08
C SER A 30 -1.46 13.45 0.97
N TYR A 31 -1.33 13.00 2.22
CA TYR A 31 -0.67 13.80 3.25
C TYR A 31 0.80 14.00 2.94
N THR A 32 1.53 12.92 2.58
CA THR A 32 2.93 13.02 2.17
C THR A 32 3.07 13.98 1.00
N ALA A 33 2.17 13.90 0.03
CA ALA A 33 2.13 14.78 -1.13
C ALA A 33 1.98 16.26 -0.71
N LEU A 34 1.00 16.58 0.13
CA LEU A 34 0.70 17.95 0.56
C LEU A 34 1.57 18.46 1.72
N LEU A 35 2.48 17.64 2.24
CA LEU A 35 3.21 17.91 3.47
C LEU A 35 3.97 19.25 3.42
N PRO A 36 4.77 19.56 2.38
CA PRO A 36 5.55 20.80 2.36
C PRO A 36 4.64 22.03 2.42
N SER A 37 3.64 22.10 1.55
CA SER A 37 2.74 23.25 1.43
C SER A 37 1.79 23.38 2.63
N THR A 38 1.33 22.26 3.22
CA THR A 38 0.49 22.30 4.44
C THR A 38 1.28 22.79 5.63
N ARG A 39 2.52 22.34 5.77
CA ARG A 39 3.40 22.77 6.86
C ARG A 39 3.65 24.27 6.82
N GLU A 40 3.96 24.80 5.64
CA GLU A 40 4.18 26.23 5.44
C GLU A 40 2.89 27.03 5.72
N ALA A 41 1.77 26.63 5.13
CA ALA A 41 0.51 27.36 5.25
C ALA A 41 -0.13 27.31 6.65
N TYR A 42 0.10 26.23 7.42
CA TYR A 42 -0.43 26.08 8.78
C TYR A 42 0.63 26.36 9.87
N GLU A 43 1.82 26.82 9.47
CA GLU A 43 2.93 27.16 10.39
C GLU A 43 3.35 26.00 11.31
N TRP A 44 3.32 24.77 10.79
CA TRP A 44 3.68 23.58 11.55
C TRP A 44 5.20 23.41 11.67
N SER A 45 5.65 22.95 12.84
CA SER A 45 7.03 22.50 12.99
C SER A 45 7.32 21.26 12.14
N HIS A 46 8.60 21.06 11.75
CA HIS A 46 9.03 19.85 11.04
C HIS A 46 8.71 18.58 11.83
N ASN A 47 8.94 18.61 13.15
CA ASN A 47 8.69 17.48 14.04
C ASN A 47 7.20 17.13 14.08
N PHE A 48 6.32 18.13 14.20
CA PHE A 48 4.88 17.90 14.21
C PHE A 48 4.36 17.35 12.87
N ALA A 49 4.81 17.94 11.76
CA ALA A 49 4.48 17.47 10.42
C ALA A 49 4.94 16.00 10.20
N SER A 50 6.14 15.65 10.64
CA SER A 50 6.63 14.26 10.62
C SER A 50 5.81 13.34 11.52
N LEU A 51 5.42 13.80 12.71
CA LEU A 51 4.65 13.03 13.69
C LEU A 51 3.28 12.63 13.13
N LEU A 52 2.62 13.51 12.37
CA LEU A 52 1.35 13.22 11.69
C LEU A 52 1.46 12.11 10.64
N GLY A 53 2.63 11.96 9.99
CA GLY A 53 2.95 10.80 9.15
C GLY A 53 2.98 9.51 9.96
N SER A 54 3.72 9.50 11.08
CA SER A 54 3.81 8.38 12.01
C SER A 54 2.47 8.02 12.65
N ALA A 55 1.65 9.01 12.99
CA ALA A 55 0.30 8.83 13.54
C ALA A 55 -0.61 8.06 12.56
N ASN A 56 -0.49 8.32 11.26
CA ASN A 56 -1.19 7.55 10.24
C ASN A 56 -0.68 6.10 10.15
N LEU A 57 0.64 5.86 10.28
CA LEU A 57 1.19 4.49 10.31
C LEU A 57 0.73 3.70 11.53
N LEU A 58 0.66 4.36 12.69
CA LEU A 58 0.12 3.78 13.92
C LEU A 58 -1.37 3.44 13.74
N GLY A 59 -2.15 4.38 13.20
CA GLY A 59 -3.54 4.13 12.85
C GLY A 59 -3.71 2.95 11.90
N TYR A 60 -2.85 2.85 10.88
CA TYR A 60 -2.84 1.72 9.95
C TYR A 60 -2.56 0.38 10.64
N LEU A 61 -1.60 0.34 11.57
CA LEU A 61 -1.33 -0.84 12.39
C LEU A 61 -2.54 -1.24 13.24
N ILE A 62 -3.19 -0.26 13.89
CA ILE A 62 -4.41 -0.46 14.68
C ILE A 62 -5.53 -1.01 13.78
N GLY A 63 -5.77 -0.38 12.62
CA GLY A 63 -6.76 -0.83 11.65
C GLY A 63 -6.49 -2.25 11.14
N ALA A 64 -5.23 -2.58 10.87
CA ALA A 64 -4.85 -3.93 10.45
C ALA A 64 -5.07 -4.98 11.55
N PHE A 65 -4.77 -4.63 12.81
CA PHE A 65 -5.05 -5.48 13.96
C PHE A 65 -6.55 -5.73 14.13
N TRP A 66 -7.38 -4.69 14.04
CA TRP A 66 -8.84 -4.84 14.11
C TRP A 66 -9.39 -5.65 12.94
N ALA A 67 -8.91 -5.43 11.72
CA ALA A 67 -9.33 -6.20 10.54
C ALA A 67 -9.12 -7.72 10.72
N MET A 68 -8.02 -8.10 11.37
CA MET A 68 -7.71 -9.50 11.71
C MET A 68 -8.73 -10.09 12.68
N LYS A 69 -9.18 -9.31 13.66
CA LYS A 69 -10.14 -9.72 14.71
C LYS A 69 -11.59 -9.72 14.22
N LEU A 70 -11.92 -8.88 13.25
CA LEU A 70 -13.27 -8.82 12.70
C LEU A 70 -13.64 -10.15 12.04
N PRO A 71 -14.87 -10.66 12.23
CA PRO A 71 -15.30 -11.90 11.62
C PRO A 71 -15.40 -11.78 10.09
N GLN A 72 -15.17 -12.88 9.39
CA GLN A 72 -15.35 -12.97 7.95
C GLN A 72 -16.79 -13.40 7.64
N ASN A 73 -17.72 -12.47 7.80
CA ASN A 73 -19.16 -12.72 7.63
C ASN A 73 -19.83 -11.60 6.82
N ALA A 74 -21.17 -11.68 6.68
CA ALA A 74 -21.95 -10.72 5.91
C ALA A 74 -21.94 -9.28 6.45
N LYS A 75 -21.41 -9.03 7.66
CA LYS A 75 -21.22 -7.67 8.20
C LYS A 75 -19.93 -7.01 7.71
N MET A 76 -19.02 -7.76 7.08
CA MET A 76 -17.73 -7.23 6.60
C MET A 76 -17.84 -6.02 5.67
N PRO A 77 -18.79 -5.97 4.71
CA PRO A 77 -19.16 -4.75 3.97
C PRO A 77 -19.35 -3.49 4.81
N ILE A 78 -20.03 -3.62 5.96
CA ILE A 78 -20.37 -2.48 6.81
C ILE A 78 -19.10 -1.85 7.40
N TYR A 79 -18.15 -2.68 7.84
CA TYR A 79 -16.87 -2.20 8.36
C TYR A 79 -16.05 -1.46 7.29
N ILE A 80 -16.11 -1.91 6.04
CA ILE A 80 -15.45 -1.26 4.89
C ILE A 80 -16.04 0.13 4.63
N ILE A 81 -17.37 0.25 4.66
CA ILE A 81 -18.03 1.55 4.45
C ILE A 81 -17.77 2.51 5.60
N PHE A 82 -17.79 2.04 6.86
CA PHE A 82 -17.41 2.89 7.99
C PHE A 82 -15.94 3.33 7.91
N ALA A 83 -15.02 2.41 7.58
CA ALA A 83 -13.61 2.73 7.36
C ALA A 83 -13.43 3.79 6.28
N ALA A 84 -14.13 3.64 5.15
CA ALA A 84 -14.12 4.59 4.05
C ALA A 84 -14.67 5.96 4.47
N LEU A 85 -15.83 5.99 5.13
CA LEU A 85 -16.50 7.22 5.56
C LEU A 85 -15.68 8.00 6.59
N PHE A 86 -15.25 7.37 7.68
CA PHE A 86 -14.44 8.04 8.69
C PHE A 86 -13.07 8.45 8.14
N GLY A 87 -12.51 7.65 7.22
CA GLY A 87 -11.34 8.05 6.43
C GLY A 87 -11.58 9.34 5.63
N SER A 88 -12.66 9.42 4.86
CA SER A 88 -13.01 10.64 4.11
C SER A 88 -13.22 11.85 5.02
N ILE A 89 -13.93 11.68 6.14
CA ILE A 89 -14.13 12.73 7.14
C ILE A 89 -12.80 13.21 7.71
N SER A 90 -11.83 12.31 7.93
CA SER A 90 -10.52 12.70 8.43
C SER A 90 -9.76 13.64 7.50
N LEU A 91 -9.91 13.48 6.17
CA LEU A 91 -9.31 14.39 5.19
C LEU A 91 -10.01 15.74 5.19
N PHE A 92 -11.34 15.74 5.28
CA PHE A 92 -12.13 16.97 5.45
C PHE A 92 -11.69 17.75 6.69
N ALA A 93 -11.50 17.06 7.83
CA ALA A 93 -11.06 17.68 9.06
C ALA A 93 -9.64 18.29 8.98
N CYS A 94 -8.78 17.78 8.10
CA CYS A 94 -7.45 18.33 7.84
C CYS A 94 -7.48 19.60 6.96
N ALA A 95 -8.60 19.90 6.31
CA ALA A 95 -8.75 21.08 5.45
C ALA A 95 -8.82 22.41 6.23
N PHE A 96 -9.09 22.35 7.53
CA PHE A 96 -9.22 23.53 8.38
C PHE A 96 -7.91 23.83 9.10
N SER A 97 -7.54 25.11 9.15
CA SER A 97 -6.43 25.64 9.94
C SER A 97 -6.86 25.98 11.38
N HIS A 98 -5.90 26.27 12.26
CA HIS A 98 -6.09 26.81 13.62
C HIS A 98 -6.64 25.85 14.69
N PHE A 99 -6.70 24.55 14.41
CA PHE A 99 -6.95 23.55 15.46
C PHE A 99 -5.65 23.19 16.20
N ASN A 100 -5.77 22.63 17.41
CA ASN A 100 -4.61 22.19 18.18
C ASN A 100 -3.95 20.94 17.57
N GLU A 101 -2.74 20.60 18.02
CA GLU A 101 -1.99 19.45 17.51
C GLU A 101 -2.75 18.12 17.66
N VAL A 102 -3.48 17.95 18.77
CA VAL A 102 -4.26 16.75 19.09
C VAL A 102 -5.34 16.48 18.05
N TRP A 103 -5.98 17.53 17.52
CA TRP A 103 -6.97 17.42 16.45
C TRP A 103 -6.40 16.68 15.23
N TYR A 104 -5.28 17.15 14.70
CA TYR A 104 -4.67 16.56 13.52
C TYR A 104 -4.14 15.15 13.82
N LEU A 105 -3.58 14.91 15.01
CA LEU A 105 -3.13 13.56 15.41
C LEU A 105 -4.27 12.55 15.38
N VAL A 106 -5.41 12.88 16.00
CA VAL A 106 -6.60 12.01 16.03
C VAL A 106 -7.10 11.71 14.62
N TRP A 107 -7.24 12.73 13.77
CA TRP A 107 -7.72 12.52 12.41
C TRP A 107 -6.74 11.74 11.54
N ARG A 108 -5.43 11.94 11.70
CA ARG A 108 -4.43 11.13 10.99
C ARG A 108 -4.43 9.67 11.44
N ILE A 109 -4.66 9.39 12.73
CA ILE A 109 -4.86 8.03 13.24
C ILE A 109 -6.12 7.40 12.64
N ILE A 110 -7.26 8.12 12.63
CA ILE A 110 -8.52 7.64 12.04
C ILE A 110 -8.34 7.32 10.55
N SER A 111 -7.67 8.21 9.82
CA SER A 111 -7.31 8.01 8.42
C SER A 111 -6.51 6.71 8.21
N GLY A 112 -5.52 6.47 9.09
CA GLY A 112 -4.72 5.26 9.10
C GLY A 112 -5.54 4.00 9.36
N ILE A 113 -6.41 4.04 10.39
CA ILE A 113 -7.30 2.93 10.74
C ILE A 113 -8.16 2.55 9.52
N GLY A 114 -8.71 3.55 8.83
CA GLY A 114 -9.45 3.36 7.58
C GLY A 114 -8.62 2.61 6.53
N GLY A 115 -7.39 3.06 6.29
CA GLY A 115 -6.46 2.42 5.35
C GLY A 115 -6.14 0.96 5.70
N GLY A 116 -5.86 0.66 6.97
CA GLY A 116 -5.55 -0.70 7.44
C GLY A 116 -6.74 -1.65 7.33
N LEU A 117 -7.95 -1.18 7.66
CA LEU A 117 -9.18 -1.94 7.50
C LEU A 117 -9.45 -2.25 6.02
N LEU A 118 -9.39 -1.24 5.14
CA LEU A 118 -9.61 -1.42 3.70
C LEU A 118 -8.59 -2.38 3.07
N MET A 119 -7.31 -2.31 3.48
CA MET A 119 -6.24 -3.15 2.95
C MET A 119 -6.48 -4.65 3.16
N ILE A 120 -7.10 -5.03 4.27
CA ILE A 120 -7.32 -6.44 4.62
C ILE A 120 -8.73 -6.89 4.24
N LEU A 121 -9.75 -6.11 4.57
CA LEU A 121 -11.14 -6.53 4.43
C LEU A 121 -11.57 -6.58 2.96
N SER A 122 -11.18 -5.60 2.14
CA SER A 122 -11.59 -5.55 0.73
C SER A 122 -11.09 -6.73 -0.10
N PRO A 123 -9.79 -7.10 -0.10
CA PRO A 123 -9.36 -8.28 -0.85
C PRO A 123 -9.89 -9.58 -0.22
N SER A 124 -10.24 -9.58 1.08
CA SER A 124 -10.89 -10.73 1.72
C SER A 124 -12.35 -10.93 1.26
N ILE A 125 -13.08 -9.85 0.91
CA ILE A 125 -14.37 -9.99 0.20
C ILE A 125 -14.13 -10.58 -1.18
N VAL A 126 -13.17 -10.03 -1.93
CA VAL A 126 -12.85 -10.54 -3.27
C VAL A 126 -12.49 -12.02 -3.22
N ALA A 127 -11.66 -12.45 -2.27
CA ALA A 127 -11.27 -13.85 -2.11
C ALA A 127 -12.46 -14.81 -1.92
N GLN A 128 -13.53 -14.35 -1.27
CA GLN A 128 -14.75 -15.16 -1.05
C GLN A 128 -15.73 -15.11 -2.22
N CYS A 129 -15.87 -13.94 -2.85
CA CYS A 129 -16.88 -13.70 -3.87
C CYS A 129 -16.39 -14.02 -5.30
N SER A 130 -15.08 -14.18 -5.51
CA SER A 130 -14.49 -14.43 -6.82
C SER A 130 -14.22 -15.90 -7.10
N GLU A 131 -14.50 -16.27 -8.35
CA GLU A 131 -14.14 -17.56 -8.94
C GLU A 131 -12.63 -17.65 -9.21
N LEU A 132 -12.07 -18.85 -9.08
CA LEU A 132 -10.64 -19.11 -9.23
C LEU A 132 -10.01 -18.54 -10.52
N PRO A 133 -10.61 -18.69 -11.73
CA PRO A 133 -9.99 -18.22 -12.98
C PRO A 133 -9.83 -16.70 -13.07
N HIS A 134 -10.67 -15.96 -12.34
CA HIS A 134 -10.71 -14.50 -12.42
C HIS A 134 -9.88 -13.81 -11.34
N ARG A 135 -9.51 -14.52 -10.26
CA ARG A 135 -8.81 -13.97 -9.09
C ARG A 135 -7.57 -13.16 -9.44
N PHE A 136 -6.76 -13.64 -10.39
CA PHE A 136 -5.51 -12.96 -10.72
C PHE A 136 -5.75 -11.60 -11.38
N LYS A 137 -6.68 -11.53 -12.34
CA LYS A 137 -7.07 -10.28 -13.02
C LYS A 137 -7.79 -9.31 -12.08
N ILE A 138 -8.68 -9.81 -11.21
CA ILE A 138 -9.36 -8.98 -10.21
C ILE A 138 -8.35 -8.36 -9.25
N ASN A 139 -7.37 -9.13 -8.75
CA ASN A 139 -6.35 -8.60 -7.86
C ASN A 139 -5.40 -7.65 -8.59
N LEU A 140 -5.06 -7.89 -9.87
CA LEU A 140 -4.30 -6.94 -10.70
C LEU A 140 -5.00 -5.58 -10.69
N ILE A 141 -6.26 -5.52 -11.15
CA ILE A 141 -7.02 -4.26 -11.26
C ILE A 141 -7.20 -3.65 -9.87
N GLY A 142 -7.48 -4.49 -8.88
CA GLY A 142 -7.69 -4.09 -7.50
C GLY A 142 -6.49 -3.38 -6.87
N PHE A 143 -5.31 -3.98 -6.96
CA PHE A 143 -4.11 -3.39 -6.36
C PHE A 143 -3.52 -2.26 -7.22
N SER A 144 -3.80 -2.18 -8.53
CA SER A 144 -3.52 -0.96 -9.32
C SER A 144 -4.18 0.29 -8.73
N GLY A 145 -5.30 0.11 -8.00
CA GLY A 145 -5.97 1.19 -7.27
C GLY A 145 -5.04 1.98 -6.35
N ILE A 146 -4.04 1.33 -5.72
CA ILE A 146 -3.05 2.02 -4.88
C ILE A 146 -2.41 3.17 -5.68
N GLY A 147 -1.86 2.86 -6.85
CA GLY A 147 -1.17 3.83 -7.68
C GLY A 147 -2.07 4.85 -8.33
N ILE A 148 -3.29 4.46 -8.72
CA ILE A 148 -4.30 5.41 -9.20
C ILE A 148 -4.59 6.47 -8.13
N GLY A 149 -4.74 6.06 -6.87
CA GLY A 149 -4.99 6.98 -5.76
C GLY A 149 -3.78 7.89 -5.48
N VAL A 150 -2.56 7.35 -5.49
CA VAL A 150 -1.35 8.18 -5.36
C VAL A 150 -1.28 9.19 -6.50
N LEU A 151 -1.43 8.75 -7.75
CA LEU A 151 -1.38 9.64 -8.91
C LEU A 151 -2.46 10.72 -8.82
N ALA A 152 -3.71 10.36 -8.51
CA ALA A 152 -4.80 11.31 -8.31
C ALA A 152 -4.50 12.35 -7.22
N ALA A 153 -3.84 11.94 -6.13
CA ALA A 153 -3.39 12.85 -5.08
C ALA A 153 -2.25 13.79 -5.51
N THR A 154 -1.56 13.49 -6.62
CA THR A 154 -0.44 14.30 -7.14
C THR A 154 -0.79 15.16 -8.36
N LEU A 155 -1.87 14.87 -9.09
CA LEU A 155 -2.19 15.52 -10.37
C LEU A 155 -2.35 17.04 -10.26
N PHE A 156 -2.83 17.54 -9.12
CA PHE A 156 -3.04 18.97 -8.90
C PHE A 156 -1.85 19.68 -8.25
N MET A 157 -0.77 18.94 -7.91
CA MET A 157 0.45 19.51 -7.31
C MET A 157 1.08 20.66 -8.10
N PRO A 158 1.13 20.63 -9.45
CA PRO A 158 1.67 21.74 -10.24
C PRO A 158 0.89 23.06 -10.07
N TYR A 159 -0.32 23.01 -9.52
CA TYR A 159 -1.18 24.16 -9.29
C TYR A 159 -1.27 24.59 -7.82
N LEU A 160 -0.52 23.93 -6.92
CA LEU A 160 -0.58 24.22 -5.47
C LEU A 160 -0.25 25.68 -5.14
N ASP A 161 0.71 26.27 -5.85
CA ASP A 161 1.11 27.67 -5.64
C ASP A 161 0.01 28.69 -6.04
N ARG A 162 -1.06 28.21 -6.71
CA ARG A 162 -2.18 29.04 -7.21
C ARG A 162 -3.47 28.86 -6.43
N ILE A 163 -3.50 27.97 -5.45
CA ILE A 163 -4.71 27.65 -4.67
C ILE A 163 -4.40 27.71 -3.18
N ALA A 164 -5.41 28.03 -2.38
CA ALA A 164 -5.30 27.86 -0.93
C ALA A 164 -5.09 26.38 -0.60
N ILE A 165 -4.27 26.10 0.42
CA ILE A 165 -4.03 24.71 0.85
C ILE A 165 -5.31 23.99 1.29
N SER A 166 -6.26 24.72 1.87
CA SER A 166 -7.58 24.19 2.24
C SER A 166 -8.34 23.68 1.00
N SER A 167 -8.24 24.37 -0.13
CA SER A 167 -8.81 23.94 -1.41
C SER A 167 -8.19 22.62 -1.90
N ALA A 168 -6.88 22.44 -1.74
CA ALA A 168 -6.21 21.16 -2.04
C ALA A 168 -6.77 20.01 -1.18
N TRP A 169 -6.95 20.24 0.12
CA TRP A 169 -7.59 19.28 1.02
C TRP A 169 -9.05 19.00 0.62
N PHE A 170 -9.82 20.02 0.22
CA PHE A 170 -11.19 19.84 -0.25
C PHE A 170 -11.29 19.05 -1.56
N ILE A 171 -10.33 19.20 -2.49
CA ILE A 171 -10.26 18.38 -3.71
C ILE A 171 -10.06 16.90 -3.34
N LEU A 172 -9.09 16.59 -2.47
CA LEU A 172 -8.85 15.23 -1.99
C LEU A 172 -10.05 14.64 -1.25
N CYS A 173 -10.69 15.46 -0.42
CA CYS A 173 -11.93 15.14 0.28
C CYS A 173 -13.05 14.81 -0.72
N GLY A 174 -13.20 15.60 -1.79
CA GLY A 174 -14.14 15.33 -2.87
C GLY A 174 -13.90 13.97 -3.52
N PHE A 175 -12.66 13.65 -3.89
CA PHE A 175 -12.31 12.32 -4.38
C PHE A 175 -12.63 11.23 -3.37
N ALA A 176 -12.28 11.42 -2.10
CA ALA A 176 -12.53 10.45 -1.05
C ALA A 176 -14.03 10.18 -0.85
N PHE A 177 -14.87 11.20 -0.82
CA PHE A 177 -16.32 11.04 -0.66
C PHE A 177 -16.98 10.41 -1.89
N VAL A 178 -16.56 10.77 -3.10
CA VAL A 178 -17.03 10.11 -4.33
C VAL A 178 -16.68 8.62 -4.31
N ILE A 179 -15.44 8.27 -3.96
CA ILE A 179 -15.02 6.88 -3.85
C ILE A 179 -15.81 6.15 -2.76
N THR A 180 -16.00 6.75 -1.59
CA THR A 180 -16.81 6.18 -0.50
C THR A 180 -18.26 5.92 -0.94
N TRP A 181 -18.87 6.86 -1.68
CA TRP A 181 -20.21 6.68 -2.24
C TRP A 181 -20.27 5.54 -3.27
N LEU A 182 -19.29 5.46 -4.18
CA LEU A 182 -19.19 4.35 -5.14
C LEU A 182 -19.00 3.01 -4.45
N LEU A 183 -18.16 2.93 -3.41
CA LEU A 183 -17.98 1.73 -2.59
C LEU A 183 -19.29 1.30 -1.93
N TRP A 184 -20.07 2.25 -1.41
CA TRP A 184 -21.37 1.97 -0.82
C TRP A 184 -22.36 1.35 -1.82
N ILE A 185 -22.33 1.76 -3.08
CA ILE A 185 -23.15 1.15 -4.14
C ILE A 185 -22.62 -0.26 -4.47
N LEU A 186 -21.31 -0.39 -4.70
CA LEU A 186 -20.67 -1.62 -5.14
C LEU A 186 -20.71 -2.74 -4.11
N VAL A 187 -20.78 -2.43 -2.81
CA VAL A 187 -20.73 -3.45 -1.76
C VAL A 187 -22.06 -4.17 -1.54
N ARG A 188 -23.20 -3.57 -1.94
CA ARG A 188 -24.55 -4.11 -1.70
C ARG A 188 -24.78 -5.51 -2.31
N PRO A 189 -24.40 -5.78 -3.57
CA PRO A 189 -24.54 -7.13 -4.15
C PRO A 189 -23.70 -8.17 -3.41
N PHE A 190 -22.49 -7.80 -2.98
CA PHE A 190 -21.57 -8.72 -2.28
C PHE A 190 -22.06 -9.05 -0.87
N GLN A 191 -22.72 -8.12 -0.19
CA GLN A 191 -23.36 -8.40 1.10
C GLN A 191 -24.37 -9.54 0.98
N LYS A 192 -25.20 -9.55 -0.07
CA LYS A 192 -26.16 -10.63 -0.35
C LYS A 192 -25.45 -11.96 -0.64
N GLN A 193 -24.37 -11.93 -1.41
CA GLN A 193 -23.59 -13.13 -1.73
C GLN A 193 -22.91 -13.71 -0.47
N LEU A 194 -22.36 -12.85 0.41
CA LEU A 194 -21.78 -13.29 1.69
C LEU A 194 -22.81 -13.92 2.64
N HIS A 195 -24.07 -13.50 2.59
CA HIS A 195 -25.15 -14.15 3.35
C HIS A 195 -25.45 -15.58 2.86
N SER A 196 -25.20 -15.87 1.58
CA SER A 196 -25.45 -17.19 0.99
C SER A 196 -24.30 -18.19 1.16
N ILE A 197 -23.13 -17.75 1.63
CA ILE A 197 -21.98 -18.65 1.82
C ILE A 197 -22.16 -19.34 3.19
N PRO A 198 -22.21 -20.69 3.23
CA PRO A 198 -22.27 -21.42 4.49
C PRO A 198 -21.10 -21.01 5.39
N THR A 199 -21.38 -20.84 6.69
CA THR A 199 -20.34 -20.51 7.67
C THR A 199 -19.36 -21.68 7.72
N SER A 200 -18.24 -21.54 7.03
CA SER A 200 -17.24 -22.60 6.93
C SER A 200 -16.56 -22.74 8.28
N GLN A 201 -16.44 -23.98 8.77
CA GLN A 201 -15.70 -24.25 10.00
C GLN A 201 -14.25 -23.79 9.84
N PRO A 202 -13.61 -23.29 10.93
CA PRO A 202 -12.20 -22.90 10.88
C PRO A 202 -11.33 -24.11 10.54
N GLN A 203 -10.90 -24.22 9.28
CA GLN A 203 -9.92 -25.22 8.88
C GLN A 203 -8.55 -24.82 9.40
N THR A 204 -7.93 -25.74 10.14
CA THR A 204 -6.54 -25.63 10.60
C THR A 204 -5.61 -25.88 9.41
N HIS A 205 -5.28 -24.81 8.68
CA HIS A 205 -4.22 -24.90 7.68
C HIS A 205 -2.85 -24.89 8.35
N THR A 206 -2.05 -25.91 8.06
CA THR A 206 -0.64 -25.95 8.43
C THR A 206 0.14 -25.00 7.52
N VAL A 207 0.77 -24.02 8.14
CA VAL A 207 1.59 -23.03 7.45
C VAL A 207 3.00 -23.62 7.31
N ASN A 208 3.59 -23.51 6.12
CA ASN A 208 4.91 -24.08 5.84
C ASN A 208 6.01 -22.99 5.84
N LYS A 209 7.26 -23.42 5.69
CA LYS A 209 8.44 -22.52 5.64
C LYS A 209 8.34 -21.47 4.52
N ILE A 210 7.62 -21.75 3.43
CA ILE A 210 7.45 -20.83 2.30
C ILE A 210 6.62 -19.62 2.71
N TYR A 211 5.55 -19.78 3.48
CA TYR A 211 4.79 -18.64 3.99
C TYR A 211 5.63 -17.75 4.89
N TYR A 212 6.39 -18.32 5.82
CA TYR A 212 7.26 -17.52 6.69
C TYR A 212 8.34 -16.80 5.89
N SER A 213 8.88 -17.44 4.84
CA SER A 213 9.81 -16.80 3.91
C SER A 213 9.16 -15.61 3.19
N LEU A 214 7.93 -15.76 2.69
CA LEU A 214 7.16 -14.65 2.10
C LEU A 214 6.87 -13.53 3.12
N LEU A 215 6.51 -13.89 4.35
CA LEU A 215 6.24 -12.96 5.44
C LEU A 215 7.49 -12.12 5.76
N ILE A 216 8.65 -12.76 5.87
CA ILE A 216 9.92 -12.10 6.19
C ILE A 216 10.34 -11.12 5.09
N VAL A 217 10.36 -11.55 3.82
CA VAL A 217 10.75 -10.63 2.72
C VAL A 217 9.75 -9.49 2.57
N TYR A 218 8.46 -9.75 2.77
CA TYR A 218 7.43 -8.72 2.74
C TYR A 218 7.62 -7.71 3.88
N ALA A 219 7.95 -8.18 5.10
CA ALA A 219 8.28 -7.31 6.23
C ALA A 219 9.57 -6.50 5.97
N CYS A 220 10.63 -7.11 5.44
CA CYS A 220 11.85 -6.41 5.03
C CYS A 220 11.56 -5.31 3.99
N SER A 221 10.64 -5.57 3.06
CA SER A 221 10.22 -4.56 2.08
C SER A 221 9.49 -3.37 2.71
N ALA A 222 8.78 -3.59 3.82
CA ALA A 222 8.17 -2.51 4.60
C ALA A 222 9.23 -1.58 5.21
N PHE A 223 10.35 -2.14 5.68
CA PHE A 223 11.48 -1.36 6.19
C PHE A 223 12.15 -0.57 5.07
N ALA A 224 12.42 -1.23 3.93
CA ALA A 224 13.09 -0.60 2.79
C ALA A 224 12.27 0.49 2.09
N TYR A 225 10.96 0.44 2.26
CA TYR A 225 10.01 1.43 1.78
C TYR A 225 10.05 2.76 2.57
N ILE A 226 10.59 2.78 3.81
CA ILE A 226 10.49 3.95 4.68
C ILE A 226 11.24 5.19 4.20
N PRO A 227 12.51 5.09 3.76
CA PRO A 227 13.23 6.26 3.28
C PRO A 227 12.46 7.00 2.17
N HIS A 228 11.87 6.27 1.23
CA HIS A 228 11.12 6.86 0.11
C HIS A 228 9.72 7.36 0.46
N SER A 229 9.14 6.92 1.59
CA SER A 229 7.75 7.23 1.92
C SER A 229 7.55 8.27 3.00
N LEU A 230 8.49 8.40 3.93
CA LEU A 230 8.45 9.39 5.01
C LEU A 230 9.52 10.46 4.84
N PHE A 231 10.71 10.08 4.39
CA PHE A 231 11.89 10.94 4.42
C PHE A 231 12.32 11.47 3.05
N TRP A 232 11.71 11.00 1.97
CA TRP A 232 12.11 11.34 0.61
C TRP A 232 12.02 12.84 0.33
N ILE A 233 10.90 13.45 0.71
CA ILE A 233 10.68 14.87 0.53
C ILE A 233 11.69 15.67 1.34
N ASP A 234 11.96 15.27 2.57
CA ASP A 234 12.95 15.92 3.43
C ASP A 234 14.36 15.83 2.84
N TYR A 235 14.74 14.66 2.33
CA TYR A 235 16.00 14.45 1.63
C TYR A 235 16.12 15.35 0.39
N LEU A 236 15.07 15.40 -0.46
CA LEU A 236 15.05 16.24 -1.65
C LEU A 236 15.12 17.74 -1.32
N SER A 237 14.45 18.18 -0.24
CA SER A 237 14.40 19.60 0.15
C SER A 237 15.62 20.08 0.93
N HIS A 238 16.13 19.30 1.89
CA HIS A 238 17.16 19.76 2.83
C HIS A 238 18.57 19.26 2.51
N VAL A 239 18.71 18.10 1.86
CA VAL A 239 20.04 17.59 1.47
C VAL A 239 20.36 17.98 0.04
N LEU A 240 19.43 17.78 -0.87
CA LEU A 240 19.62 18.11 -2.28
C LEU A 240 19.20 19.53 -2.63
N THR A 241 18.56 20.25 -1.71
CA THR A 241 18.17 21.66 -1.85
C THR A 241 17.40 21.95 -3.15
N LEU A 242 16.56 21.00 -3.57
CA LEU A 242 15.78 21.12 -4.79
C LEU A 242 14.64 22.12 -4.62
N ASN A 243 14.27 22.80 -5.70
CA ASN A 243 13.09 23.66 -5.70
C ASN A 243 11.79 22.81 -5.65
N LEU A 244 10.67 23.47 -5.31
CA LEU A 244 9.36 22.82 -5.16
C LEU A 244 8.92 22.06 -6.42
N TYR A 245 9.24 22.58 -7.61
CA TYR A 245 8.95 21.90 -8.88
C TYR A 245 9.60 20.51 -8.95
N TRP A 246 10.91 20.41 -8.68
CA TRP A 246 11.62 19.13 -8.75
C TRP A 246 11.23 18.16 -7.64
N ILE A 247 10.88 18.67 -6.45
CA ILE A 247 10.33 17.86 -5.35
C ILE A 247 8.99 17.24 -5.78
N ASN A 248 8.07 18.06 -6.30
CA ASN A 248 6.77 17.61 -6.77
C ASN A 248 6.89 16.66 -7.96
N PHE A 249 7.82 16.91 -8.88
CA PHE A 249 8.05 16.04 -10.03
C PHE A 249 8.52 14.64 -9.63
N ASN A 250 9.42 14.52 -8.63
CA ASN A 250 9.80 13.22 -8.07
C ASN A 250 8.59 12.47 -7.50
N TRP A 251 7.68 13.17 -6.83
CA TRP A 251 6.48 12.56 -6.26
C TRP A 251 5.45 12.14 -7.33
N ILE A 252 5.30 12.93 -8.39
CA ILE A 252 4.51 12.55 -9.57
C ILE A 252 5.08 11.28 -10.22
N LEU A 253 6.40 11.19 -10.37
CA LEU A 253 7.05 9.97 -10.89
C LEU A 253 6.83 8.77 -9.98
N TYR A 254 6.90 8.95 -8.66
CA TYR A 254 6.57 7.91 -7.69
C TYR A 254 5.11 7.43 -7.88
N GLY A 255 4.17 8.35 -8.02
CA GLY A 255 2.75 8.05 -8.30
C GLY A 255 2.54 7.32 -9.62
N LEU A 256 3.21 7.77 -10.69
CA LEU A 256 3.16 7.13 -12.01
C LEU A 256 3.72 5.71 -11.96
N GLY A 257 4.88 5.51 -11.32
CA GLY A 257 5.45 4.19 -11.09
C GLY A 257 4.45 3.29 -10.36
N SER A 258 3.87 3.80 -9.27
CA SER A 258 2.88 3.09 -8.46
C SER A 258 1.67 2.60 -9.25
N ALA A 259 1.17 3.42 -10.20
CA ALA A 259 0.06 3.03 -11.08
C ALA A 259 0.41 1.86 -12.01
N LEU A 260 1.68 1.73 -12.41
CA LEU A 260 2.17 0.68 -13.29
C LEU A 260 2.60 -0.60 -12.55
N GLY A 261 2.86 -0.52 -11.25
CA GLY A 261 3.46 -1.60 -10.45
C GLY A 261 2.70 -2.93 -10.52
N ALA A 262 1.38 -2.91 -10.31
CA ALA A 262 0.58 -4.12 -10.35
C ALA A 262 0.55 -4.76 -11.75
N ALA A 263 0.55 -3.96 -12.82
CA ALA A 263 0.59 -4.45 -14.20
C ALA A 263 1.91 -5.15 -14.52
N ILE A 264 3.03 -4.59 -14.07
CA ILE A 264 4.36 -5.17 -14.25
C ILE A 264 4.49 -6.47 -13.46
N ALA A 265 4.06 -6.49 -12.20
CA ALA A 265 4.03 -7.71 -11.39
C ALA A 265 3.18 -8.80 -12.03
N TYR A 266 2.01 -8.44 -12.58
CA TYR A 266 1.14 -9.38 -13.29
C TYR A 266 1.81 -9.96 -14.54
N ALA A 267 2.44 -9.12 -15.36
CA ALA A 267 3.14 -9.55 -16.56
C ALA A 267 4.31 -10.50 -16.24
N LEU A 268 5.11 -10.17 -15.21
CA LEU A 268 6.21 -11.02 -14.75
C LEU A 268 5.69 -12.35 -14.19
N ALA A 269 4.63 -12.32 -13.37
CA ALA A 269 4.09 -13.52 -12.76
C ALA A 269 3.41 -14.44 -13.78
N ARG A 270 2.76 -13.91 -14.83
CA ARG A 270 2.28 -14.75 -15.95
C ARG A 270 3.41 -15.43 -16.70
N LYS A 271 4.55 -14.75 -16.88
CA LYS A 271 5.68 -15.27 -17.66
C LYS A 271 6.54 -16.26 -16.86
N PHE A 272 6.76 -16.00 -15.58
CA PHE A 272 7.76 -16.72 -14.77
C PHE A 272 7.19 -17.45 -13.55
N GLY A 273 5.90 -17.26 -13.25
CA GLY A 273 5.27 -17.68 -12.00
C GLY A 273 5.56 -16.72 -10.84
N ASN A 274 4.71 -16.73 -9.81
CA ASN A 274 4.72 -15.72 -8.75
C ASN A 274 6.05 -15.64 -7.99
N PHE A 275 6.65 -16.77 -7.61
CA PHE A 275 7.91 -16.76 -6.84
C PHE A 275 9.09 -16.20 -7.63
N HIS A 276 9.20 -16.52 -8.92
CA HIS A 276 10.25 -15.94 -9.77
C HIS A 276 10.03 -14.45 -10.00
N ALA A 277 8.79 -14.05 -10.24
CA ALA A 277 8.44 -12.64 -10.35
C ALA A 277 8.74 -11.86 -9.06
N LEU A 278 8.40 -12.38 -7.87
CA LEU A 278 8.76 -11.76 -6.59
C LEU A 278 10.29 -11.63 -6.42
N LYS A 279 11.05 -12.67 -6.77
CA LYS A 279 12.53 -12.62 -6.74
C LYS A 279 13.08 -11.49 -7.62
N ILE A 280 12.55 -11.35 -8.84
CA ILE A 280 12.94 -10.26 -9.75
C ILE A 280 12.56 -8.91 -9.16
N LEU A 281 11.30 -8.74 -8.75
CA LEU A 281 10.78 -7.48 -8.21
C LEU A 281 11.59 -7.02 -6.98
N TYR A 282 11.86 -7.90 -6.01
CA TYR A 282 12.65 -7.53 -4.85
C TYR A 282 14.11 -7.22 -5.19
N SER A 283 14.71 -7.94 -6.14
CA SER A 283 16.08 -7.65 -6.60
C SER A 283 16.17 -6.27 -7.24
N VAL A 284 15.21 -5.91 -8.09
CA VAL A 284 15.13 -4.57 -8.69
C VAL A 284 14.81 -3.53 -7.61
N TYR A 285 14.04 -3.87 -6.58
CA TYR A 285 13.68 -2.94 -5.51
C TYR A 285 14.88 -2.58 -4.64
N ILE A 286 15.77 -3.53 -4.36
CA ILE A 286 17.06 -3.25 -3.71
C ILE A 286 17.86 -2.24 -4.54
N ALA A 287 17.97 -2.46 -5.85
CA ALA A 287 18.68 -1.54 -6.74
C ALA A 287 18.01 -0.15 -6.77
N ALA A 288 16.69 -0.09 -6.84
CA ALA A 288 15.92 1.15 -6.84
C ALA A 288 16.16 2.01 -5.59
N VAL A 289 16.20 1.38 -4.41
CA VAL A 289 16.52 2.06 -3.15
C VAL A 289 17.99 2.48 -3.13
N PHE A 290 18.91 1.60 -3.54
CA PHE A 290 20.34 1.87 -3.53
C PHE A 290 20.75 3.01 -4.48
N ILE A 291 20.08 3.14 -5.63
CA ILE A 291 20.35 4.22 -6.60
C ILE A 291 20.17 5.61 -5.96
N ALA A 292 19.34 5.79 -4.93
CA ALA A 292 19.20 7.07 -4.21
C ALA A 292 20.51 7.55 -3.55
N VAL A 293 21.44 6.64 -3.27
CA VAL A 293 22.79 6.93 -2.74
C VAL A 293 23.64 7.63 -3.81
N LEU A 294 23.37 7.38 -5.09
CA LEU A 294 24.11 7.92 -6.23
C LEU A 294 23.61 9.33 -6.60
N SER A 295 23.63 10.26 -5.65
CA SER A 295 22.97 11.58 -5.76
C SER A 295 23.74 12.62 -6.58
N PHE A 296 24.74 12.22 -7.36
CA PHE A 296 25.56 13.12 -8.17
C PHE A 296 24.88 13.55 -9.49
N SER A 297 23.78 12.90 -9.88
CA SER A 297 22.99 13.29 -11.05
C SER A 297 21.48 13.22 -10.75
N PRO A 298 20.68 14.20 -11.19
CA PRO A 298 19.22 14.17 -11.03
C PRO A 298 18.56 12.93 -11.60
N ILE A 299 19.15 12.28 -12.61
CA ILE A 299 18.56 11.07 -13.20
C ILE A 299 18.41 9.94 -12.18
N PHE A 300 19.31 9.84 -11.20
CA PHE A 300 19.26 8.78 -10.19
C PHE A 300 18.16 9.01 -9.18
N THR A 301 17.91 10.26 -8.77
CA THR A 301 16.79 10.57 -7.87
C THR A 301 15.44 10.34 -8.56
N LEU A 302 15.32 10.76 -9.82
CA LEU A 302 14.12 10.52 -10.64
C LEU A 302 13.86 9.03 -10.86
N LEU A 303 14.90 8.26 -11.21
CA LEU A 303 14.80 6.82 -11.41
C LEU A 303 14.46 6.09 -10.11
N SER A 304 15.10 6.49 -9.00
CA SER A 304 14.80 5.93 -7.68
C SER A 304 13.33 6.17 -7.31
N SER A 305 12.84 7.42 -7.42
CA SER A 305 11.43 7.77 -7.18
C SER A 305 10.47 6.89 -7.98
N PHE A 306 10.67 6.81 -9.30
CA PHE A 306 9.81 6.03 -10.18
C PHE A 306 9.83 4.55 -9.84
N LEU A 307 11.03 3.96 -9.68
CA LEU A 307 11.18 2.52 -9.44
C LEU A 307 10.67 2.12 -8.06
N THR A 308 10.95 2.88 -6.99
CA THR A 308 10.40 2.56 -5.66
C THR A 308 8.88 2.70 -5.63
N GLY A 309 8.36 3.73 -6.31
CA GLY A 309 6.92 3.91 -6.49
C GLY A 309 6.28 2.71 -7.19
N LEU A 310 6.91 2.19 -8.23
CA LEU A 310 6.48 1.01 -8.98
C LEU A 310 6.56 -0.28 -8.18
N LEU A 311 7.68 -0.51 -7.49
CA LEU A 311 7.98 -1.81 -6.91
C LEU A 311 7.21 -2.07 -5.62
N ASN A 312 6.91 -1.02 -4.84
CA ASN A 312 6.15 -1.16 -3.61
C ASN A 312 4.74 -1.78 -3.80
N PRO A 313 3.83 -1.21 -4.61
CA PRO A 313 2.53 -1.85 -4.89
C PRO A 313 2.67 -3.15 -5.68
N ALA A 314 3.71 -3.30 -6.52
CA ALA A 314 3.97 -4.54 -7.26
C ALA A 314 4.21 -5.74 -6.33
N VAL A 315 5.08 -5.59 -5.33
CA VAL A 315 5.37 -6.68 -4.37
C VAL A 315 4.21 -6.92 -3.42
N VAL A 316 3.47 -5.88 -3.04
CA VAL A 316 2.26 -5.97 -2.21
C VAL A 316 1.17 -6.79 -2.92
N PHE A 317 0.85 -6.42 -4.16
CA PHE A 317 -0.10 -7.16 -5.00
C PHE A 317 0.29 -8.62 -5.13
N LEU A 318 1.52 -8.88 -5.55
CA LEU A 318 1.92 -10.24 -5.89
C LEU A 318 2.07 -11.12 -4.65
N THR A 319 2.49 -10.56 -3.51
CA THR A 319 2.52 -11.27 -2.22
C THR A 319 1.11 -11.62 -1.77
N SER A 320 0.18 -10.66 -1.81
CA SER A 320 -1.24 -10.89 -1.51
C SER A 320 -1.83 -12.00 -2.37
N TYR A 321 -1.66 -11.91 -3.69
CA TYR A 321 -2.16 -12.91 -4.61
C TYR A 321 -1.51 -14.28 -4.41
N THR A 322 -0.21 -14.33 -4.10
CA THR A 322 0.48 -15.60 -3.80
C THR A 322 -0.08 -16.26 -2.54
N ILE A 323 -0.38 -15.49 -1.49
CA ILE A 323 -1.03 -16.02 -0.29
C ILE A 323 -2.44 -16.52 -0.63
N LEU A 324 -3.20 -15.79 -1.46
CA LEU A 324 -4.54 -16.21 -1.91
C LEU A 324 -4.50 -17.52 -2.70
N GLN A 325 -3.52 -17.65 -3.61
CA GLN A 325 -3.36 -18.83 -4.45
C GLN A 325 -2.97 -20.07 -3.63
N LEU A 326 -2.10 -19.91 -2.63
CA LEU A 326 -1.58 -21.03 -1.83
C LEU A 326 -2.56 -21.49 -0.74
N TYR A 327 -3.30 -20.56 -0.14
CA TYR A 327 -4.02 -20.82 1.12
C TYR A 327 -5.53 -20.63 1.05
N GLY A 328 -6.07 -20.14 -0.07
CA GLY A 328 -7.51 -20.11 -0.35
C GLY A 328 -8.35 -19.59 0.82
N LEU A 329 -8.99 -20.52 1.56
CA LEU A 329 -9.86 -20.21 2.71
C LEU A 329 -9.13 -19.52 3.87
N ALA A 330 -7.86 -19.83 4.12
CA ALA A 330 -7.08 -19.18 5.17
C ALA A 330 -6.52 -17.80 4.75
N TYR A 331 -6.82 -17.33 3.53
CA TYR A 331 -6.29 -16.09 2.96
C TYR A 331 -6.45 -14.89 3.90
N LYS A 332 -7.66 -14.62 4.42
CA LYS A 332 -7.89 -13.45 5.27
C LYS A 332 -6.95 -13.44 6.47
N LYS A 333 -6.85 -14.57 7.19
CA LYS A 333 -6.00 -14.69 8.38
C LYS A 333 -4.52 -14.46 8.03
N LEU A 334 -4.04 -15.15 7.01
CA LEU A 334 -2.63 -15.12 6.61
C LEU A 334 -2.23 -13.78 5.96
N TRP A 335 -3.13 -13.16 5.20
CA TRP A 335 -2.95 -11.81 4.66
C TRP A 335 -3.00 -10.76 5.75
N SER A 336 -3.87 -10.93 6.76
CA SER A 336 -3.88 -10.05 7.93
C SER A 336 -2.57 -10.12 8.70
N MET A 337 -2.01 -11.32 8.90
CA MET A 337 -0.71 -11.49 9.55
C MET A 337 0.42 -10.84 8.74
N ALA A 338 0.42 -11.01 7.41
CA ALA A 338 1.39 -10.35 6.53
C ALA A 338 1.28 -8.83 6.59
N THR A 339 0.06 -8.30 6.53
CA THR A 339 -0.21 -6.86 6.59
C THR A 339 0.14 -6.28 7.97
N LEU A 340 -0.14 -7.00 9.05
CA LEU A 340 0.24 -6.59 10.40
C LEU A 340 1.77 -6.57 10.56
N SER A 341 2.46 -7.59 10.05
CA SER A 341 3.93 -7.62 10.06
C SER A 341 4.52 -6.44 9.27
N PHE A 342 3.97 -6.14 8.08
CA PHE A 342 4.35 -4.97 7.31
C PHE A 342 4.09 -3.68 8.09
N ALA A 343 2.90 -3.55 8.70
CA ALA A 343 2.49 -2.39 9.48
C ALA A 343 3.37 -2.13 10.71
N THR A 344 3.77 -3.19 11.40
CA THR A 344 4.69 -3.10 12.54
C THR A 344 6.07 -2.67 12.07
N VAL A 345 6.60 -3.30 11.03
CA VAL A 345 7.95 -3.00 10.55
C VAL A 345 8.04 -1.60 9.92
N GLN A 346 7.01 -1.12 9.23
CA GLN A 346 7.01 0.27 8.75
C GLN A 346 7.00 1.28 9.91
N LEU A 347 6.28 1.00 11.01
CA LEU A 347 6.22 1.91 12.16
C LEU A 347 7.56 1.92 12.90
N VAL A 348 8.10 0.73 13.18
CA VAL A 348 9.44 0.57 13.77
C VAL A 348 10.50 1.18 12.87
N GLY A 349 10.40 0.99 11.56
CA GLY A 349 11.29 1.60 10.57
C GLY A 349 11.25 3.13 10.64
N GLY A 350 10.06 3.74 10.62
CA GLY A 350 9.90 5.20 10.76
C GLY A 350 10.58 5.75 12.02
N LEU A 351 10.36 5.11 13.17
CA LEU A 351 11.02 5.47 14.43
C LEU A 351 12.54 5.27 14.37
N SER A 352 13.01 4.18 13.75
CA SER A 352 14.43 3.87 13.60
C SER A 352 15.13 4.94 12.76
N PHE A 353 14.58 5.27 11.59
CA PHE A 353 15.15 6.28 10.70
C PHE A 353 15.09 7.69 11.30
N SER A 354 14.02 8.04 12.01
CA SER A 354 13.94 9.30 12.76
C SER A 354 15.01 9.40 13.85
N THR A 355 15.26 8.30 14.57
CA THR A 355 16.33 8.24 15.58
C THR A 355 17.72 8.36 14.94
N LEU A 356 17.95 7.67 13.82
CA LEU A 356 19.20 7.79 13.07
C LEU A 356 19.47 9.24 12.62
N GLN A 357 18.42 9.95 12.18
CA GLN A 357 18.52 11.36 11.81
C GLN A 357 18.88 12.24 13.01
N HIS A 358 18.26 12.02 14.18
CA HIS A 358 18.59 12.75 15.41
C HIS A 358 20.04 12.48 15.87
N LEU A 359 20.56 11.28 15.61
CA LEU A 359 21.95 10.90 15.88
C LEU A 359 22.94 11.41 14.83
N GLY A 360 22.49 12.12 13.78
CA GLY A 360 23.35 12.70 12.75
C GLY A 360 23.78 11.75 11.63
N TRP A 361 23.14 10.58 11.49
CA TRP A 361 23.42 9.67 10.37
C TRP A 361 22.85 10.20 9.06
N SER A 362 23.63 10.12 7.98
CA SER A 362 23.23 10.62 6.66
C SER A 362 22.09 9.81 6.03
N TYR A 363 21.31 10.46 5.17
CA TYR A 363 20.29 9.79 4.36
C TYR A 363 20.87 8.69 3.45
N HIS A 364 22.08 8.88 2.93
CA HIS A 364 22.80 7.86 2.18
C HIS A 364 22.97 6.57 2.99
N PHE A 365 23.36 6.69 4.27
CA PHE A 365 23.43 5.53 5.16
C PHE A 365 22.06 4.87 5.35
N GLN A 366 21.01 5.67 5.50
CA GLN A 366 19.64 5.17 5.65
C GLN A 366 19.16 4.38 4.40
N PHE A 367 19.45 4.86 3.19
CA PHE A 367 19.17 4.13 1.95
C PHE A 367 19.96 2.82 1.85
N MET A 368 21.25 2.82 2.23
CA MET A 368 22.06 1.60 2.25
C MET A 368 21.53 0.58 3.25
N LEU A 369 21.14 1.02 4.45
CA LEU A 369 20.56 0.16 5.48
C LEU A 369 19.24 -0.47 4.98
N ALA A 370 18.35 0.35 4.41
CA ALA A 370 17.11 -0.11 3.81
C ALA A 370 17.33 -1.16 2.71
N ALA A 371 18.24 -0.88 1.76
CA ALA A 371 18.61 -1.80 0.70
C ALA A 371 19.22 -3.11 1.25
N GLY A 372 20.07 -3.02 2.27
CA GLY A 372 20.69 -4.18 2.93
C GLY A 372 19.68 -5.09 3.62
N VAL A 373 18.74 -4.51 4.38
CA VAL A 373 17.66 -5.28 5.04
C VAL A 373 16.79 -6.01 4.01
N LEU A 374 16.41 -5.34 2.91
CA LEU A 374 15.69 -6.01 1.83
C LEU A 374 16.55 -7.04 1.09
N GLY A 375 17.85 -6.80 0.97
CA GLY A 375 18.85 -7.75 0.47
C GLY A 375 18.81 -9.07 1.24
N LEU A 376 18.91 -9.01 2.57
CA LEU A 376 18.82 -10.20 3.43
C LEU A 376 17.48 -10.91 3.30
N GLY A 377 16.37 -10.14 3.30
CA GLY A 377 15.02 -10.67 3.06
C GLY A 377 14.88 -11.34 1.69
N THR A 378 15.54 -10.83 0.67
CA THR A 378 15.51 -11.39 -0.68
C THR A 378 16.36 -12.65 -0.76
N LEU A 379 17.57 -12.66 -0.19
CA LEU A 379 18.44 -13.83 -0.15
C LEU A 379 17.78 -15.04 0.51
N GLN A 380 17.08 -14.83 1.64
CA GLN A 380 16.34 -15.93 2.27
C GLN A 380 15.19 -16.43 1.38
N LEU A 381 14.48 -15.54 0.65
CA LEU A 381 13.44 -15.95 -0.29
C LEU A 381 14.01 -16.84 -1.40
N PHE A 382 15.17 -16.48 -1.96
CA PHE A 382 15.87 -17.32 -2.92
C PHE A 382 16.21 -18.70 -2.33
N TYR A 383 16.70 -18.75 -1.09
CA TYR A 383 17.06 -20.00 -0.44
C TYR A 383 15.84 -20.94 -0.25
N PHE A 384 14.74 -20.44 0.32
CA PHE A 384 13.57 -21.27 0.62
C PHE A 384 12.74 -21.64 -0.62
N THR A 385 12.89 -20.92 -1.74
CA THR A 385 12.17 -21.22 -3.00
C THR A 385 12.98 -22.03 -4.01
N ARG A 386 14.25 -22.36 -3.74
CA ARG A 386 15.08 -23.23 -4.61
C ARG A 386 14.55 -24.67 -4.69
N ARG A 387 14.00 -25.22 -3.59
CA ARG A 387 13.62 -26.64 -3.49
C ARG A 387 12.28 -26.98 -4.13
N THR A 388 11.42 -26.00 -4.37
CA THR A 388 10.09 -26.23 -4.98
C THR A 388 10.15 -26.45 -6.49
N SER A 389 11.29 -26.20 -7.14
CA SER A 389 11.44 -26.39 -8.59
C SER A 389 11.91 -27.80 -8.99
N THR A 390 12.24 -28.67 -8.04
CA THR A 390 12.82 -30.01 -8.29
C THR A 390 11.84 -31.18 -8.03
N SER A 391 10.56 -30.93 -7.77
CA SER A 391 9.56 -32.00 -7.57
C SER A 391 8.43 -31.98 -8.62
N ASN A 392 8.46 -32.98 -9.51
CA ASN A 392 7.44 -33.50 -10.44
C ASN A 392 7.01 -32.66 -11.68
N PRO A 393 7.34 -33.11 -12.91
CA PRO A 393 6.85 -32.54 -14.18
C PRO A 393 5.40 -32.88 -14.55
N THR A 394 4.69 -33.76 -13.82
CA THR A 394 3.44 -34.38 -14.28
C THR A 394 2.14 -33.65 -13.94
N THR A 395 2.17 -32.55 -13.17
CA THR A 395 0.96 -31.76 -12.80
C THR A 395 0.90 -30.38 -13.49
N LYS A 396 1.64 -30.17 -14.58
CA LYS A 396 1.75 -28.87 -15.25
C LYS A 396 0.58 -28.49 -16.19
N LYS A 397 -0.53 -29.23 -16.25
CA LYS A 397 -1.60 -28.94 -17.20
C LYS A 397 -2.89 -28.32 -16.65
N GLU A 398 -3.06 -28.15 -15.34
CA GLU A 398 -4.34 -27.63 -14.80
C GLU A 398 -4.21 -26.42 -13.87
N ALA A 399 -3.04 -25.81 -13.74
CA ALA A 399 -2.91 -24.55 -13.00
C ALA A 399 -1.78 -23.67 -13.56
N PHE A 400 -2.11 -22.88 -14.58
CA PHE A 400 -1.39 -21.66 -14.94
C PHE A 400 -2.37 -20.52 -15.18
#